data_AF-A5UUU3-F1
#
_entry.id   AF-A5UUU3-F1
#
_cell.length_a   1.000
_cell.length_b   1.000
_cell.length_c   1.000
_cell.angle_alpha   90.00
_cell.angle_beta   90.00
_cell.angle_gamma   90.00
#
_symmetry.space_group_name_H-M   'P 1'
#
loop_
_entity.id
_entity.type
_entity.pdbx_description
1 polymer ?
#
loop_
_entity_poly.entity_id
_entity_poly.type
_entity_poly.pdbx_seq_one_letter_code
_entity_poly.pdbx_strand_id
1 'polypeptide(L)'
;MPEMPRSHDLKVEPRALARFIPRTVPPALRLPPEINRLDLLHQEGVEALLRELYNLLRDQGITCDVEPPAPAMAVRQPIRTIDTTLTEKRGTCLDLSLLFCAVCLAHDLAPLLIVLEGHAFVAVTTGRTLQQPHGEGMPAFERGMLASFDALRDQVPRLYLPVECTGFAAGAGLSREYPEGRGRERRDGCMSFDRAVRAGEEYLNAHIAPAGATPGAAQRAFLYALDIVTLQDRYGFMPVGDTLPGDTRVYLDSAHAEGGAASVRNQGAGEAAPSALPDADRLYQRSAHAEGGGDARVENQGGSVAPPPAKARRIYSGSAHAEGGGNATVLNNAPQPVARVEPATVLAVYAAPPGSALLHWERDVRALGKALAPYPDRFRLDVVPLATPEDVQRALVQFRPRYLHLFAHGAVDGILLDDGEGGRGWKLPYPLLAEMVRATPGLRCVLLSACDSAYAASATGSGEPYLIAMRGQVSVDAAIAFAGGFYEALAAREDTPIEAAFAQGLIRLKLIAPLDAEVPLLAAGWRG
;
A
#
# COMPACT_ATOMS: atom_id res chain seq x y z
N MET A 1 9.98 26.38 -2.83
CA MET A 1 8.74 25.82 -2.25
C MET A 1 8.11 24.94 -3.31
N PRO A 2 7.89 23.64 -3.08
CA PRO A 2 7.22 22.78 -4.05
C PRO A 2 5.77 23.24 -4.22
N GLU A 3 5.28 23.33 -5.46
CA GLU A 3 3.88 23.70 -5.77
C GLU A 3 2.92 22.72 -5.08
N MET A 4 1.98 23.26 -4.31
CA MET A 4 0.86 22.50 -3.77
C MET A 4 0.03 21.88 -4.90
N PRO A 5 -0.50 20.66 -4.75
CA PRO A 5 -1.45 20.11 -5.71
C PRO A 5 -2.63 21.08 -5.85
N ARG A 6 -2.88 21.53 -7.08
CA ARG A 6 -3.93 22.51 -7.36
C ARG A 6 -5.28 21.85 -7.09
N SER A 7 -6.25 22.63 -6.60
CA SER A 7 -7.54 22.15 -6.07
C SER A 7 -8.45 21.37 -7.05
N HIS A 8 -8.04 21.17 -8.29
CA HIS A 8 -8.80 20.54 -9.37
C HIS A 8 -8.79 18.99 -9.38
N ASP A 9 -7.94 18.32 -8.58
CA ASP A 9 -7.73 16.86 -8.71
C ASP A 9 -8.61 16.01 -7.76
N LEU A 10 -9.49 16.61 -6.97
CA LEU A 10 -10.17 15.94 -5.85
C LEU A 10 -11.69 15.70 -6.03
N LYS A 11 -12.30 15.94 -7.23
CA LYS A 11 -13.74 15.65 -7.48
C LYS A 11 -14.12 14.49 -8.41
N VAL A 12 -13.22 13.75 -9.05
CA VAL A 12 -13.69 12.88 -10.17
C VAL A 12 -14.21 11.49 -9.72
N GLU A 13 -14.04 11.09 -8.46
CA GLU A 13 -14.36 9.72 -8.04
C GLU A 13 -15.24 9.64 -6.77
N PRO A 14 -16.51 9.24 -6.87
CA PRO A 14 -17.41 8.98 -5.73
C PRO A 14 -16.80 8.13 -4.62
N ARG A 15 -16.01 7.13 -5.00
CA ARG A 15 -15.33 6.20 -4.10
C ARG A 15 -14.32 6.89 -3.17
N ALA A 16 -13.82 8.08 -3.54
CA ALA A 16 -12.91 8.86 -2.71
C ALA A 16 -13.51 9.25 -1.35
N LEU A 17 -14.84 9.25 -1.20
CA LEU A 17 -15.50 9.45 0.09
C LEU A 17 -15.07 8.42 1.15
N ALA A 18 -14.74 7.19 0.75
CA ALA A 18 -14.24 6.17 1.67
C ALA A 18 -12.91 6.58 2.34
N ARG A 19 -12.16 7.51 1.74
CA ARG A 19 -10.94 8.06 2.32
C ARG A 19 -11.22 9.04 3.47
N PHE A 20 -12.45 9.48 3.70
CA PHE A 20 -12.77 10.36 4.83
C PHE A 20 -13.31 9.61 6.04
N ILE A 21 -13.25 8.27 6.01
CA ILE A 21 -13.80 7.40 7.05
C ILE A 21 -12.66 6.65 7.74
N PRO A 22 -12.07 7.18 8.82
CA PRO A 22 -11.00 6.50 9.54
C PRO A 22 -11.50 5.20 10.18
N ARG A 23 -10.54 4.30 10.45
CA ARG A 23 -10.81 3.02 11.16
C ARG A 23 -10.61 3.13 12.67
N THR A 24 -10.07 4.25 13.13
CA THR A 24 -9.94 4.59 14.54
C THR A 24 -10.90 5.72 14.86
N VAL A 25 -11.32 5.78 16.11
CA VAL A 25 -12.16 6.87 16.63
C VAL A 25 -11.57 7.39 17.94
N PRO A 26 -11.76 8.69 18.23
CA PRO A 26 -11.28 9.29 19.47
C PRO A 26 -11.90 8.61 20.69
N PRO A 27 -11.27 8.68 21.87
CA PRO A 27 -11.76 8.04 23.09
C PRO A 27 -13.22 8.34 23.44
N ALA A 28 -13.71 9.54 23.12
CA ALA A 28 -15.10 9.96 23.35
C ALA A 28 -16.14 9.14 22.57
N LEU A 29 -15.72 8.40 21.53
CA LEU A 29 -16.56 7.57 20.68
C LEU A 29 -16.27 6.07 20.84
N ARG A 30 -15.57 5.68 21.91
CA ARG A 30 -15.39 4.27 22.28
C ARG A 30 -16.48 3.87 23.26
N LEU A 31 -16.93 2.61 23.17
CA LEU A 31 -17.85 2.06 24.16
C LEU A 31 -17.29 2.23 25.59
N PRO A 32 -18.16 2.55 26.57
CA PRO A 32 -17.79 2.55 27.98
C PRO A 32 -17.16 1.21 28.40
N PRO A 33 -16.21 1.20 29.34
CA PRO A 33 -15.54 -0.02 29.76
C PRO A 33 -16.48 -1.07 30.37
N GLU A 34 -17.66 -0.66 30.81
CA GLU A 34 -18.72 -1.54 31.32
C GLU A 34 -19.41 -2.34 30.19
N ILE A 35 -19.32 -1.88 28.94
CA ILE A 35 -19.93 -2.52 27.78
C ILE A 35 -18.87 -3.29 27.01
N ASN A 36 -18.88 -4.62 27.16
CA ASN A 36 -18.06 -5.49 26.33
C ASN A 36 -18.71 -5.70 24.97
N ARG A 37 -18.09 -5.16 23.92
CA ARG A 37 -18.52 -5.30 22.52
C ARG A 37 -18.76 -6.75 22.11
N LEU A 38 -17.85 -7.66 22.46
CA LEU A 38 -17.97 -9.07 22.07
C LEU A 38 -19.17 -9.70 22.78
N ASP A 39 -19.34 -9.48 24.07
CA ASP A 39 -20.48 -10.05 24.81
C ASP A 39 -21.81 -9.51 24.27
N LEU A 40 -21.90 -8.21 23.98
CA LEU A 40 -23.08 -7.59 23.40
C LEU A 40 -23.43 -8.17 22.02
N LEU A 41 -22.43 -8.34 21.15
CA LEU A 41 -22.60 -8.97 19.84
C LEU A 41 -23.07 -10.42 19.94
N HIS A 42 -22.55 -11.20 20.88
CA HIS A 42 -22.92 -12.61 21.04
C HIS A 42 -24.31 -12.78 21.68
N GLN A 43 -24.70 -11.91 22.62
CA GLN A 43 -25.94 -12.07 23.37
C GLN A 43 -27.14 -11.38 22.72
N GLU A 44 -26.93 -10.18 22.16
CA GLU A 44 -28.00 -9.31 21.68
C GLU A 44 -27.85 -8.92 20.20
N GLY A 45 -26.72 -9.24 19.58
CA GLY A 45 -26.49 -9.07 18.14
C GLY A 45 -26.05 -7.67 17.72
N VAL A 46 -25.92 -7.48 16.40
CA VAL A 46 -25.43 -6.23 15.80
C VAL A 46 -26.35 -5.04 16.09
N GLU A 47 -27.66 -5.26 16.12
CA GLU A 47 -28.62 -4.18 16.38
C GLU A 47 -28.43 -3.55 17.76
N ALA A 48 -28.21 -4.36 18.79
CA ALA A 48 -27.95 -3.88 20.14
C ALA A 48 -26.64 -3.08 20.21
N LEU A 49 -25.57 -3.57 19.56
CA LEU A 49 -24.32 -2.82 19.46
C LEU A 49 -24.52 -1.48 18.74
N LEU A 50 -25.24 -1.47 17.62
CA LEU A 50 -25.51 -0.24 16.88
C LEU A 50 -26.31 0.77 17.69
N ARG A 51 -27.25 0.30 18.50
CA ARG A 51 -28.04 1.14 19.42
C ARG A 51 -27.14 1.84 20.44
N GLU A 52 -26.20 1.12 21.05
CA GLU A 52 -25.24 1.71 21.99
C GLU A 52 -24.31 2.73 21.32
N LEU A 53 -23.77 2.40 20.14
CA LEU A 53 -22.93 3.31 19.37
C LEU A 53 -23.69 4.57 18.90
N TYR A 54 -24.95 4.41 18.53
CA TYR A 54 -25.83 5.52 18.16
C TYR A 54 -26.12 6.44 19.35
N ASN A 55 -26.42 5.87 20.51
CA ASN A 55 -26.66 6.64 21.73
C ASN A 55 -25.39 7.39 22.16
N LEU A 56 -24.22 6.76 22.06
CA LEU A 56 -22.93 7.40 22.32
C LEU A 56 -22.70 8.64 21.43
N LEU A 57 -23.11 8.57 20.16
CA LEU A 57 -23.05 9.70 19.23
C LEU A 57 -24.10 10.78 19.55
N ARG A 58 -25.32 10.39 19.95
CA ARG A 58 -26.36 11.32 20.40
C ARG A 58 -25.91 12.11 21.63
N ASP A 59 -25.22 11.46 22.56
CA ASP A 59 -24.68 12.08 23.78
C ASP A 59 -23.56 13.10 23.49
N GLN A 60 -22.99 13.10 22.27
CA GLN A 60 -22.04 14.12 21.88
C GLN A 60 -22.66 15.51 21.72
N GLY A 61 -23.99 15.63 21.61
CA GLY A 61 -24.68 16.92 21.51
C GLY A 61 -24.41 17.68 20.21
N ILE A 62 -24.32 16.96 19.09
CA ILE A 62 -24.05 17.53 17.77
C ILE A 62 -25.32 18.18 17.20
N THR A 63 -25.19 19.31 16.50
CA THR A 63 -26.27 19.95 15.75
C THR A 63 -26.13 19.65 14.25
N CYS A 64 -27.24 19.30 13.59
CA CYS A 64 -27.26 19.09 12.16
C CYS A 64 -27.36 20.43 11.42
N ASP A 65 -26.38 20.73 10.58
CA ASP A 65 -26.40 21.90 9.71
C ASP A 65 -27.30 21.65 8.50
N VAL A 66 -28.25 22.56 8.28
CA VAL A 66 -29.09 22.61 7.09
C VAL A 66 -28.37 23.46 6.05
N GLU A 67 -27.25 22.97 5.50
CA GLU A 67 -26.66 23.63 4.34
C GLU A 67 -27.62 23.48 3.14
N PRO A 68 -27.93 24.55 2.39
CA PRO A 68 -28.84 24.47 1.25
C PRO A 68 -28.21 23.57 0.17
N PRO A 69 -28.96 22.64 -0.44
CA PRO A 69 -28.48 21.97 -1.63
C PRO A 69 -28.32 23.02 -2.71
N ALA A 70 -27.07 23.32 -3.08
CA ALA A 70 -26.86 24.03 -4.32
C ALA A 70 -27.49 23.19 -5.43
N PRO A 71 -28.28 23.79 -6.35
CA PRO A 71 -28.75 23.09 -7.53
C PRO A 71 -27.54 22.50 -8.24
N ALA A 72 -27.74 21.36 -8.89
CA ALA A 72 -26.75 20.65 -9.68
C ALA A 72 -25.75 21.63 -10.34
N MET A 73 -24.47 21.45 -10.01
CA MET A 73 -23.28 22.01 -10.70
C MET A 73 -22.51 23.22 -10.13
N ALA A 74 -22.66 23.72 -8.89
CA ALA A 74 -21.89 24.94 -8.54
C ALA A 74 -21.28 25.16 -7.14
N VAL A 75 -21.48 24.31 -6.11
CA VAL A 75 -20.92 24.62 -4.77
C VAL A 75 -20.18 23.43 -4.15
N ARG A 76 -18.95 23.67 -3.69
CA ARG A 76 -18.13 22.72 -2.92
C ARG A 76 -18.78 22.54 -1.54
N GLN A 77 -19.28 21.35 -1.20
CA GLN A 77 -19.59 21.01 0.19
C GLN A 77 -18.29 20.61 0.89
N PRO A 78 -17.81 21.37 1.88
CA PRO A 78 -16.64 20.97 2.67
C PRO A 78 -17.00 19.77 3.55
N ILE A 79 -16.11 18.77 3.59
CA ILE A 79 -16.24 17.64 4.51
C ILE A 79 -15.48 17.99 5.79
N ARG A 80 -16.17 17.93 6.94
CA ARG A 80 -15.56 18.11 8.26
C ARG A 80 -14.89 16.81 8.70
N THR A 81 -13.76 16.93 9.39
CA THR A 81 -13.12 15.77 10.04
C THR A 81 -13.93 15.36 11.28
N ILE A 82 -13.70 14.15 11.78
CA ILE A 82 -14.32 13.67 13.03
C ILE A 82 -14.01 14.64 14.18
N ASP A 83 -12.75 15.03 14.33
CA ASP A 83 -12.34 15.96 15.39
C ASP A 83 -13.01 17.32 15.26
N THR A 84 -13.11 17.86 14.04
CA THR A 84 -13.84 19.10 13.78
C THR A 84 -15.32 18.97 14.14
N THR A 85 -15.99 17.89 13.72
CA THR A 85 -17.41 17.65 14.03
C THR A 85 -17.65 17.54 15.53
N LEU A 86 -16.77 16.84 16.26
CA LEU A 86 -16.88 16.68 17.71
C LEU A 86 -16.53 17.95 18.48
N THR A 87 -15.60 18.77 17.96
CA THR A 87 -15.17 20.02 18.59
C THR A 87 -16.17 21.14 18.34
N GLU A 88 -16.56 21.35 17.08
CA GLU A 88 -17.54 22.37 16.69
C GLU A 88 -18.97 21.98 17.09
N LYS A 89 -19.21 20.69 17.41
CA LYS A 89 -20.54 20.13 17.69
C LYS A 89 -21.53 20.36 16.55
N ARG A 90 -21.05 20.29 15.31
CA ARG A 90 -21.83 20.55 14.09
C ARG A 90 -21.43 19.61 12.95
N GLY A 91 -22.40 19.24 12.13
CA GLY A 91 -22.16 18.44 10.94
C GLY A 91 -23.35 18.46 9.97
N THR A 92 -23.06 18.32 8.69
CA THR A 92 -24.06 18.06 7.63
C THR A 92 -24.47 16.59 7.62
N CYS A 93 -25.51 16.22 6.87
CA CYS A 93 -25.92 14.81 6.70
C CYS A 93 -24.76 13.91 6.21
N LEU A 94 -23.88 14.44 5.36
CA LEU A 94 -22.68 13.75 4.91
C LEU A 94 -21.66 13.59 6.04
N ASP A 95 -21.32 14.67 6.77
CA ASP A 95 -20.37 14.60 7.89
C ASP A 95 -20.81 13.56 8.93
N LEU A 96 -22.10 13.57 9.30
CA LEU A 96 -22.67 12.65 10.28
C LEU A 96 -22.68 11.20 9.75
N SER A 97 -22.94 11.00 8.46
CA SER A 97 -22.88 9.66 7.86
C SER A 97 -21.46 9.10 7.81
N LEU A 98 -20.47 9.94 7.47
CA LEU A 98 -19.05 9.54 7.47
C LEU A 98 -18.56 9.24 8.90
N LEU A 99 -18.96 10.06 9.87
CA LEU A 99 -18.70 9.83 11.29
C LEU A 99 -19.28 8.50 11.77
N PHE A 100 -20.53 8.20 11.42
CA PHE A 100 -21.18 6.95 11.80
C PHE A 100 -20.49 5.73 11.17
N CYS A 101 -20.08 5.83 9.89
CA CYS A 101 -19.27 4.79 9.26
C CYS A 101 -17.96 4.53 10.01
N ALA A 102 -17.26 5.58 10.46
CA ALA A 102 -16.00 5.44 11.18
C ALA A 102 -16.19 4.74 12.53
N VAL A 103 -17.25 5.12 13.27
CA VAL A 103 -17.64 4.45 14.52
C VAL A 103 -17.97 2.98 14.28
N CYS A 104 -18.69 2.65 13.21
CA CYS A 104 -18.97 1.25 12.83
C CYS A 104 -17.67 0.46 12.59
N LEU A 105 -16.76 0.98 11.76
CA LEU A 105 -15.50 0.30 11.43
C LEU A 105 -14.64 0.07 12.67
N ALA A 106 -14.52 1.07 13.55
CA ALA A 106 -13.76 0.95 14.79
C ALA A 106 -14.33 -0.13 15.75
N HIS A 107 -15.61 -0.47 15.60
CA HIS A 107 -16.31 -1.46 16.40
C HIS A 107 -16.63 -2.75 15.63
N ASP A 108 -15.83 -3.09 14.62
CA ASP A 108 -15.90 -4.37 13.87
C ASP A 108 -17.22 -4.56 13.09
N LEU A 109 -17.89 -3.46 12.73
CA LEU A 109 -19.08 -3.45 11.89
C LEU A 109 -18.74 -2.95 10.48
N ALA A 110 -19.43 -3.49 9.47
CA ALA A 110 -19.25 -3.09 8.08
C ALA A 110 -20.37 -2.14 7.62
N PRO A 111 -20.09 -0.82 7.46
CA PRO A 111 -21.05 0.14 6.97
C PRO A 111 -21.08 0.24 5.44
N LEU A 112 -22.27 0.49 4.93
CA LEU A 112 -22.58 0.86 3.56
C LEU A 112 -23.04 2.33 3.57
N LEU A 113 -22.26 3.22 2.97
CA LEU A 113 -22.64 4.64 2.85
C LEU A 113 -23.58 4.82 1.66
N ILE A 114 -24.77 5.37 1.87
CA ILE A 114 -25.78 5.60 0.83
C ILE A 114 -25.88 7.10 0.57
N VAL A 115 -25.67 7.51 -0.68
CA VAL A 115 -25.65 8.92 -1.08
C VAL A 115 -26.80 9.21 -2.05
N LEU A 116 -27.57 10.24 -1.71
CA LEU A 116 -28.71 10.76 -2.47
C LEU A 116 -28.43 12.21 -2.88
N GLU A 117 -29.24 12.75 -3.79
CA GLU A 117 -29.21 14.18 -4.08
C GLU A 117 -29.64 14.99 -2.83
N GLY A 118 -28.66 15.71 -2.28
CA GLY A 118 -28.82 16.55 -1.09
C GLY A 118 -28.99 15.79 0.24
N HIS A 119 -28.67 14.49 0.30
CA HIS A 119 -28.74 13.72 1.55
C HIS A 119 -27.81 12.50 1.56
N ALA A 120 -27.47 12.01 2.74
CA ALA A 120 -26.73 10.77 2.93
C ALA A 120 -27.15 10.08 4.22
N PHE A 121 -27.11 8.74 4.22
CA PHE A 121 -27.35 7.90 5.40
C PHE A 121 -26.55 6.59 5.29
N VAL A 122 -26.62 5.72 6.30
CA VAL A 122 -25.78 4.52 6.36
C VAL A 122 -26.64 3.28 6.53
N ALA A 123 -26.25 2.16 5.94
CA ALA A 123 -26.79 0.85 6.27
C ALA A 123 -25.67 -0.05 6.80
N VAL A 124 -25.89 -0.76 7.91
CA VAL A 124 -24.86 -1.57 8.55
C VAL A 124 -25.24 -3.03 8.51
N THR A 125 -24.31 -3.89 8.15
CA THR A 125 -24.61 -5.31 7.98
C THR A 125 -25.01 -5.97 9.30
N THR A 126 -26.04 -6.83 9.30
CA THR A 126 -26.59 -7.43 10.53
C THR A 126 -26.10 -8.85 10.84
N GLY A 127 -25.60 -9.56 9.83
CA GLY A 127 -25.20 -10.97 9.94
C GLY A 127 -23.69 -11.24 9.92
N ARG A 128 -22.84 -10.21 9.94
CA ARG A 128 -21.38 -10.35 9.86
C ARG A 128 -20.65 -9.24 10.62
N THR A 129 -19.42 -9.53 11.05
CA THR A 129 -18.45 -8.54 11.53
C THR A 129 -17.25 -8.48 10.58
N LEU A 130 -16.35 -7.50 10.70
CA LEU A 130 -15.14 -7.46 9.87
C LEU A 130 -14.25 -8.70 10.12
N GLN A 131 -14.30 -9.26 11.32
CA GLN A 131 -13.62 -10.51 11.67
C GLN A 131 -14.26 -11.77 11.08
N GLN A 132 -15.50 -11.71 10.61
CA GLN A 132 -16.22 -12.81 9.97
C GLN A 132 -16.72 -12.40 8.56
N PRO A 133 -15.81 -12.22 7.59
CA PRO A 133 -16.19 -11.74 6.27
C PRO A 133 -17.03 -12.76 5.49
N HIS A 134 -18.03 -12.28 4.72
CA HIS A 134 -18.63 -13.10 3.67
C HIS A 134 -17.64 -13.32 2.52
N GLY A 135 -17.77 -14.49 1.87
CA GLY A 135 -17.19 -14.74 0.56
C GLY A 135 -17.78 -13.76 -0.47
N GLU A 136 -16.88 -13.07 -1.17
CA GLU A 136 -17.13 -12.08 -2.23
C GLU A 136 -18.04 -10.88 -1.88
N GLY A 137 -17.70 -9.71 -2.43
CA GLY A 137 -18.61 -8.56 -2.38
C GLY A 137 -19.93 -8.94 -3.08
N MET A 138 -21.06 -8.36 -2.65
CA MET A 138 -22.33 -8.64 -3.32
C MET A 138 -22.16 -8.40 -4.84
N PRO A 139 -22.63 -9.32 -5.72
CA PRO A 139 -22.33 -9.27 -7.15
C PRO A 139 -22.68 -7.95 -7.85
N ALA A 140 -23.59 -7.16 -7.26
CA ALA A 140 -24.03 -5.87 -7.77
C ALA A 140 -23.07 -4.70 -7.50
N PHE A 141 -22.10 -4.86 -6.58
CA PHE A 141 -21.12 -3.83 -6.26
C PHE A 141 -19.95 -3.88 -7.23
N GLU A 142 -19.93 -2.93 -8.17
CA GLU A 142 -18.82 -2.78 -9.09
C GLU A 142 -17.72 -1.93 -8.43
N ARG A 143 -16.64 -2.61 -8.06
CA ARG A 143 -15.50 -2.01 -7.36
C ARG A 143 -15.92 -1.24 -6.11
N GLY A 144 -16.68 -1.90 -5.24
CA GLY A 144 -17.16 -1.34 -3.97
C GLY A 144 -18.21 -0.22 -4.11
N MET A 145 -18.74 0.02 -5.31
CA MET A 145 -19.80 1.00 -5.54
C MET A 145 -21.01 0.34 -6.20
N LEU A 146 -22.20 0.67 -5.70
CA LEU A 146 -23.48 0.27 -6.24
C LEU A 146 -24.20 1.47 -6.83
N ALA A 147 -24.42 1.47 -8.14
CA ALA A 147 -25.13 2.54 -8.85
C ALA A 147 -26.62 2.24 -9.10
N SER A 148 -27.07 1.01 -8.81
CA SER A 148 -28.48 0.60 -9.01
C SER A 148 -29.27 0.67 -7.71
N PHE A 149 -30.31 1.53 -7.71
CA PHE A 149 -31.25 1.62 -6.58
C PHE A 149 -32.08 0.33 -6.42
N ASP A 150 -32.46 -0.33 -7.51
CA ASP A 150 -33.24 -1.58 -7.42
C ASP A 150 -32.47 -2.68 -6.69
N ALA A 151 -31.16 -2.79 -6.98
CA ALA A 151 -30.29 -3.70 -6.27
C ALA A 151 -30.12 -3.32 -4.79
N LEU A 152 -30.03 -2.02 -4.49
CA LEU A 152 -29.98 -1.54 -3.09
C LEU A 152 -31.26 -1.93 -2.34
N ARG A 153 -32.43 -1.67 -2.95
CA ARG A 153 -33.75 -1.92 -2.36
C ARG A 153 -34.00 -3.41 -2.08
N ASP A 154 -33.52 -4.32 -2.93
CA ASP A 154 -33.67 -5.77 -2.70
C ASP A 154 -32.70 -6.30 -1.64
N GLN A 155 -31.47 -5.79 -1.61
CA GLN A 155 -30.39 -6.35 -0.78
C GLN A 155 -30.34 -5.79 0.64
N VAL A 156 -30.58 -4.47 0.81
CA VAL A 156 -30.42 -3.81 2.11
C VAL A 156 -31.33 -4.39 3.18
N PRO A 157 -32.67 -4.52 2.99
CA PRO A 157 -33.57 -5.02 4.04
C PRO A 157 -33.30 -6.46 4.48
N ARG A 158 -32.54 -7.25 3.70
CA ARG A 158 -32.23 -8.64 4.02
C ARG A 158 -30.97 -8.80 4.86
N LEU A 159 -29.99 -7.91 4.68
CA LEU A 159 -28.61 -8.13 5.13
C LEU A 159 -28.02 -6.93 5.89
N TYR A 160 -28.74 -5.81 5.91
CA TYR A 160 -28.32 -4.58 6.53
C TYR A 160 -29.47 -3.92 7.30
N LEU A 161 -29.09 -3.15 8.31
CA LEU A 161 -29.95 -2.26 9.06
C LEU A 161 -29.68 -0.82 8.62
N PRO A 162 -30.61 -0.16 7.92
CA PRO A 162 -30.45 1.24 7.55
C PRO A 162 -30.62 2.14 8.77
N VAL A 163 -29.82 3.19 8.89
CA VAL A 163 -29.78 4.14 10.00
C VAL A 163 -29.68 5.55 9.45
N GLU A 164 -30.67 6.40 9.77
CA GLU A 164 -30.63 7.83 9.47
C GLU A 164 -29.69 8.57 10.43
N CYS A 165 -28.48 8.89 9.96
CA CYS A 165 -27.40 9.43 10.78
C CYS A 165 -27.65 10.88 11.24
N THR A 166 -28.47 11.66 10.54
CA THR A 166 -28.85 12.98 11.08
C THR A 166 -29.72 12.87 12.34
N GLY A 167 -30.24 11.68 12.65
CA GLY A 167 -31.09 11.46 13.80
C GLY A 167 -30.35 11.63 15.13
N PHE A 168 -29.05 11.29 15.23
CA PHE A 168 -28.31 11.46 16.48
C PHE A 168 -27.90 12.92 16.74
N ALA A 169 -28.12 13.81 15.78
CA ALA A 169 -27.87 15.24 15.90
C ALA A 169 -29.17 16.05 16.05
N ALA A 170 -29.11 17.18 16.75
CA ALA A 170 -30.21 18.11 16.89
C ALA A 170 -30.56 18.72 15.53
N GLY A 171 -31.77 18.45 15.02
CA GLY A 171 -32.16 18.76 13.64
C GLY A 171 -33.32 19.74 13.50
N ALA A 172 -33.37 20.79 14.32
CA ALA A 172 -34.53 21.69 14.41
C ALA A 172 -34.93 22.39 13.08
N GLY A 173 -33.99 22.50 12.12
CA GLY A 173 -34.24 23.11 10.81
C GLY A 173 -34.56 22.14 9.66
N LEU A 174 -34.61 20.82 9.90
CA LEU A 174 -34.82 19.83 8.85
C LEU A 174 -36.30 19.72 8.45
N SER A 175 -36.57 19.69 7.13
CA SER A 175 -37.93 19.59 6.60
C SER A 175 -38.60 18.28 6.98
N ARG A 176 -39.84 18.36 7.47
CA ARG A 176 -40.68 17.19 7.78
C ARG A 176 -41.21 16.47 6.54
N GLU A 177 -41.00 17.05 5.36
CA GLU A 177 -41.33 16.40 4.08
C GLU A 177 -40.47 15.16 3.85
N TYR A 178 -39.26 15.13 4.39
CA TYR A 178 -38.35 13.99 4.24
C TYR A 178 -38.18 13.22 5.56
N PRO A 179 -37.82 11.92 5.51
CA PRO A 179 -37.68 11.07 6.70
C PRO A 179 -36.77 11.65 7.81
N GLU A 180 -35.68 12.33 7.44
CA GLU A 180 -34.70 12.96 8.33
C GLU A 180 -35.26 14.11 9.18
N GLY A 181 -36.38 14.72 8.80
CA GLY A 181 -37.04 15.76 9.60
C GLY A 181 -38.17 15.24 10.50
N ARG A 182 -38.56 13.97 10.37
CA ARG A 182 -39.75 13.41 11.03
C ARG A 182 -39.40 12.68 12.33
N GLY A 183 -40.30 12.73 13.32
CA GLY A 183 -40.19 11.92 14.54
C GLY A 183 -39.06 12.31 15.49
N ARG A 184 -38.54 13.53 15.39
CA ARG A 184 -37.54 14.08 16.31
C ARG A 184 -38.15 14.45 17.66
N GLU A 185 -37.48 14.11 18.74
CA GLU A 185 -37.86 14.39 20.12
C GLU A 185 -37.80 15.89 20.40
N ARG A 186 -38.79 16.40 21.16
CA ARG A 186 -38.85 17.84 21.50
C ARG A 186 -37.74 18.29 22.44
N ARG A 187 -37.19 17.37 23.23
CA ARG A 187 -36.22 17.68 24.30
C ARG A 187 -34.88 18.12 23.73
N ASP A 188 -34.37 17.40 22.73
CA ASP A 188 -33.02 17.59 22.19
C ASP A 188 -32.99 17.71 20.66
N GLY A 189 -34.12 17.50 19.98
CA GLY A 189 -34.20 17.57 18.51
C GLY A 189 -33.57 16.36 17.81
N CYS A 190 -33.21 15.31 18.56
CA CYS A 190 -32.66 14.06 18.04
C CYS A 190 -33.78 13.04 17.79
N MET A 191 -33.46 11.91 17.15
CA MET A 191 -34.31 10.73 17.05
C MET A 191 -33.87 9.67 18.08
N SER A 192 -34.78 8.79 18.46
CA SER A 192 -34.38 7.50 19.04
C SER A 192 -33.74 6.64 17.95
N PHE A 193 -32.93 5.65 18.36
CA PHE A 193 -32.35 4.69 17.42
C PHE A 193 -33.42 4.00 16.56
N ASP A 194 -34.51 3.51 17.16
CA ASP A 194 -35.61 2.86 16.42
C ASP A 194 -36.26 3.79 15.39
N ARG A 195 -36.39 5.08 15.72
CA ARG A 195 -36.92 6.06 14.79
C ARG A 195 -35.97 6.30 13.63
N ALA A 196 -34.66 6.38 13.90
CA ALA A 196 -33.64 6.55 12.87
C ALA A 196 -33.54 5.36 11.93
N VAL A 197 -33.73 4.13 12.45
CA VAL A 197 -33.84 2.93 11.62
C VAL A 197 -35.05 3.01 10.70
N ARG A 198 -36.24 3.29 11.26
CA ARG A 198 -37.46 3.48 10.46
C ARG A 198 -37.33 4.57 9.41
N ALA A 199 -36.60 5.65 9.68
CA ALA A 199 -36.36 6.71 8.71
C ALA A 199 -35.51 6.23 7.53
N GLY A 200 -34.49 5.39 7.79
CA GLY A 200 -33.72 4.72 6.75
C GLY A 200 -34.56 3.76 5.90
N GLU A 201 -35.48 3.02 6.52
CA GLU A 201 -36.44 2.16 5.81
C GLU A 201 -37.44 2.96 4.95
N GLU A 202 -37.97 4.07 5.47
CA GLU A 202 -38.84 4.99 4.70
C GLU A 202 -38.14 5.48 3.42
N TYR A 203 -36.83 5.76 3.51
CA TYR A 203 -36.02 6.12 2.36
C TYR A 203 -35.99 5.02 1.30
N LEU A 204 -35.62 3.80 1.69
CA LEU A 204 -35.51 2.65 0.78
C LEU A 204 -36.85 2.25 0.14
N ASN A 205 -37.96 2.48 0.85
CA ASN A 205 -39.28 2.04 0.41
C ASN A 205 -40.00 3.04 -0.50
N ALA A 206 -39.86 4.35 -0.26
CA ALA A 206 -40.72 5.34 -0.92
C ALA A 206 -40.08 6.70 -1.25
N HIS A 207 -38.96 7.08 -0.62
CA HIS A 207 -38.42 8.45 -0.73
C HIS A 207 -37.15 8.54 -1.60
N ILE A 208 -36.82 7.47 -2.34
CA ILE A 208 -35.71 7.45 -3.29
C ILE A 208 -36.23 7.18 -4.70
N ALA A 209 -35.84 8.02 -5.65
CA ALA A 209 -36.04 7.79 -7.08
C ALA A 209 -34.80 7.08 -7.66
N PRO A 210 -34.96 6.07 -8.55
CA PRO A 210 -33.84 5.41 -9.21
C PRO A 210 -32.93 6.38 -9.98
N ALA A 211 -31.66 6.02 -10.15
CA ALA A 211 -30.72 6.82 -10.92
C ALA A 211 -31.24 7.09 -12.35
N GLY A 212 -31.27 8.37 -12.74
CA GLY A 212 -31.78 8.80 -14.06
C GLY A 212 -33.29 9.02 -14.15
N ALA A 213 -34.07 8.70 -13.10
CA ALA A 213 -35.48 9.05 -13.02
C ALA A 213 -35.67 10.46 -12.42
N THR A 214 -36.70 11.18 -12.86
CA THR A 214 -37.09 12.46 -12.24
C THR A 214 -37.70 12.18 -10.86
N PRO A 215 -37.15 12.72 -9.76
CA PRO A 215 -37.71 12.50 -8.43
C PRO A 215 -39.13 13.05 -8.30
N GLY A 216 -40.03 12.26 -7.71
CA GLY A 216 -41.36 12.72 -7.33
C GLY A 216 -41.35 13.67 -6.13
N ALA A 217 -42.53 14.16 -5.75
CA ALA A 217 -42.67 14.99 -4.55
C ALA A 217 -42.16 14.22 -3.31
N ALA A 218 -41.32 14.87 -2.50
CA ALA A 218 -40.65 14.27 -1.33
C ALA A 218 -39.75 13.05 -1.62
N GLN A 219 -39.27 12.89 -2.86
CA GLN A 219 -38.24 11.93 -3.20
C GLN A 219 -36.89 12.63 -3.45
N ARG A 220 -35.81 11.89 -3.25
CA ARG A 220 -34.45 12.30 -3.65
C ARG A 220 -33.90 11.34 -4.70
N ALA A 221 -33.12 11.84 -5.65
CA ALA A 221 -32.46 10.97 -6.62
C ALA A 221 -31.40 10.10 -5.93
N PHE A 222 -31.41 8.80 -6.21
CA PHE A 222 -30.30 7.92 -5.84
C PHE A 222 -29.07 8.26 -6.66
N LEU A 223 -27.92 8.44 -5.99
CA LEU A 223 -26.65 8.64 -6.69
C LEU A 223 -25.85 7.33 -6.69
N TYR A 224 -25.51 6.81 -5.51
CA TYR A 224 -24.74 5.59 -5.37
C TYR A 224 -24.71 5.13 -3.89
N ALA A 225 -24.32 3.88 -3.67
CA ALA A 225 -23.95 3.37 -2.36
C ALA A 225 -22.51 2.82 -2.39
N LEU A 226 -21.77 3.00 -1.30
CA LEU A 226 -20.36 2.65 -1.18
C LEU A 226 -20.15 1.63 -0.07
N ASP A 227 -19.66 0.45 -0.44
CA ASP A 227 -19.18 -0.55 0.52
C ASP A 227 -17.80 -0.10 1.01
N ILE A 228 -17.78 0.55 2.18
CA ILE A 228 -16.58 1.22 2.70
C ILE A 228 -15.46 0.21 2.99
N VAL A 229 -15.82 -0.95 3.51
CA VAL A 229 -14.87 -2.03 3.82
C VAL A 229 -14.24 -2.51 2.53
N THR A 230 -15.05 -2.83 1.51
CA THR A 230 -14.55 -3.26 0.21
C THR A 230 -13.69 -2.19 -0.46
N LEU A 231 -14.10 -0.91 -0.42
CA LEU A 231 -13.32 0.18 -1.01
C LEU A 231 -11.97 0.39 -0.32
N GLN A 232 -11.93 0.32 1.00
CA GLN A 232 -10.68 0.43 1.74
C GLN A 232 -9.83 -0.84 1.55
N ASP A 233 -10.36 -2.00 1.91
CA ASP A 233 -9.58 -3.24 2.02
C ASP A 233 -9.22 -3.85 0.66
N ARG A 234 -10.00 -3.60 -0.40
CA ARG A 234 -9.76 -4.18 -1.74
C ARG A 234 -9.38 -3.17 -2.80
N TYR A 235 -9.79 -1.91 -2.67
CA TYR A 235 -9.61 -0.90 -3.72
C TYR A 235 -8.76 0.30 -3.30
N GLY A 236 -8.10 0.25 -2.13
CA GLY A 236 -7.05 1.21 -1.76
C GLY A 236 -7.55 2.62 -1.42
N PHE A 237 -8.84 2.79 -1.11
CA PHE A 237 -9.40 4.08 -0.66
C PHE A 237 -9.08 4.37 0.81
N MET A 238 -7.79 4.34 1.16
CA MET A 238 -7.31 4.50 2.53
C MET A 238 -7.73 5.85 3.16
N PRO A 239 -8.07 5.86 4.46
CA PRO A 239 -8.41 7.08 5.17
C PRO A 239 -7.32 8.16 5.08
N VAL A 240 -7.72 9.41 4.88
CA VAL A 240 -6.86 10.59 4.88
C VAL A 240 -6.61 11.00 6.33
N GLY A 241 -5.50 10.51 6.89
CA GLY A 241 -4.83 11.04 8.09
C GLY A 241 -5.54 10.88 9.43
N ASP A 242 -4.93 10.08 10.31
CA ASP A 242 -4.96 10.26 11.78
C ASP A 242 -3.86 11.29 12.23
N THR A 243 -3.45 12.23 11.36
CA THR A 243 -2.30 13.13 11.57
C THR A 243 -2.50 14.59 11.12
N LEU A 244 -3.71 15.15 11.17
CA LEU A 244 -3.90 16.59 10.99
C LEU A 244 -4.01 17.28 12.36
N PRO A 245 -2.96 17.95 12.87
CA PRO A 245 -3.13 18.90 13.94
C PRO A 245 -3.83 20.14 13.37
N GLY A 246 -5.00 20.47 13.92
CA GLY A 246 -5.65 21.75 13.70
C GLY A 246 -6.56 21.80 12.47
N ASP A 247 -7.82 22.12 12.75
CA ASP A 247 -8.77 22.86 11.92
C ASP A 247 -8.51 22.86 10.40
N THR A 248 -8.79 21.73 9.73
CA THR A 248 -8.64 21.64 8.26
C THR A 248 -9.94 21.14 7.63
N ARG A 249 -10.68 22.04 6.99
CA ARG A 249 -11.79 21.71 6.08
C ARG A 249 -11.21 21.20 4.76
N VAL A 250 -11.62 20.02 4.30
CA VAL A 250 -11.17 19.47 3.02
C VAL A 250 -12.17 19.85 1.91
N TYR A 251 -11.68 20.53 0.87
CA TYR A 251 -12.48 21.01 -0.26
C TYR A 251 -12.31 20.11 -1.48
N LEU A 252 -13.44 19.74 -2.11
CA LEU A 252 -13.52 19.00 -3.37
C LEU A 252 -13.68 19.99 -4.56
N ASP A 253 -12.93 19.88 -5.68
CA ASP A 253 -13.22 20.64 -6.92
C ASP A 253 -12.98 20.00 -8.30
N SER A 254 -13.76 20.43 -9.33
CA SER A 254 -13.86 19.88 -10.71
C SER A 254 -14.18 20.95 -11.79
N ALA A 255 -13.65 20.82 -13.03
CA ALA A 255 -14.25 21.28 -14.30
C ALA A 255 -13.59 20.63 -15.56
N HIS A 256 -14.33 20.64 -16.70
CA HIS A 256 -14.09 19.97 -18.01
C HIS A 256 -13.34 20.81 -19.08
N ALA A 257 -13.06 20.16 -20.23
CA ALA A 257 -11.95 20.30 -21.21
C ALA A 257 -11.96 21.43 -22.27
N GLU A 258 -10.79 21.72 -22.88
CA GLU A 258 -10.54 21.79 -24.35
C GLU A 258 -9.06 22.11 -24.73
N GLY A 259 -8.46 21.32 -25.64
CA GLY A 259 -7.49 21.74 -26.66
C GLY A 259 -6.06 22.21 -26.33
N GLY A 260 -5.05 21.55 -26.92
CA GLY A 260 -3.83 22.22 -27.44
C GLY A 260 -2.48 21.82 -26.82
N ALA A 261 -1.57 21.30 -27.65
CA ALA A 261 -0.21 20.91 -27.30
C ALA A 261 0.77 22.10 -27.19
N ALA A 262 1.78 22.01 -26.31
CA ALA A 262 3.05 22.72 -26.46
C ALA A 262 4.18 22.10 -25.62
N SER A 263 5.31 21.84 -26.28
CA SER A 263 6.65 21.58 -25.73
C SER A 263 7.44 22.87 -25.52
N VAL A 264 8.53 22.86 -24.73
CA VAL A 264 9.88 23.37 -25.11
C VAL A 264 10.93 23.14 -24.00
N ARG A 265 12.17 22.95 -24.48
CA ARG A 265 13.45 22.57 -23.87
C ARG A 265 14.11 23.65 -23.00
N ASN A 266 14.94 23.19 -22.07
CA ASN A 266 15.96 23.98 -21.37
C ASN A 266 17.22 24.19 -22.23
N GLN A 267 17.75 25.42 -22.22
CA GLN A 267 19.13 25.75 -22.60
C GLN A 267 19.90 26.21 -21.35
N GLY A 268 21.21 25.86 -21.29
CA GLY A 268 22.14 26.17 -20.20
C GLY A 268 22.51 27.66 -20.08
N ALA A 269 23.55 28.10 -19.38
CA ALA A 269 24.72 27.48 -18.77
C ALA A 269 25.44 28.52 -17.87
N GLY A 270 26.42 28.07 -17.04
CA GLY A 270 27.60 28.82 -16.55
C GLY A 270 27.37 29.84 -15.41
N GLU A 271 28.30 30.13 -14.49
CA GLU A 271 29.71 29.76 -14.35
C GLU A 271 30.27 30.25 -12.97
N ALA A 272 31.36 29.61 -12.52
CA ALA A 272 32.51 30.13 -11.74
C ALA A 272 32.53 30.20 -10.17
N ALA A 273 33.45 29.41 -9.60
CA ALA A 273 34.20 29.54 -8.31
C ALA A 273 35.50 30.40 -8.53
N PRO A 274 36.61 30.43 -7.72
CA PRO A 274 37.07 29.71 -6.49
C PRO A 274 37.80 30.60 -5.42
N SER A 275 38.28 30.16 -4.24
CA SER A 275 39.59 29.46 -4.01
C SER A 275 39.98 29.47 -2.51
N ALA A 276 40.69 28.42 -2.04
CA ALA A 276 41.93 28.47 -1.21
C ALA A 276 42.38 27.07 -0.70
N LEU A 277 43.54 26.61 -1.14
CA LEU A 277 44.40 25.53 -0.61
C LEU A 277 45.87 25.97 -0.82
N PRO A 278 46.83 25.53 0.01
CA PRO A 278 48.01 24.82 -0.53
C PRO A 278 48.65 23.80 0.47
N ASP A 279 49.51 22.83 0.14
CA ASP A 279 50.01 22.22 -1.11
C ASP A 279 51.03 21.10 -0.72
N ALA A 280 51.28 20.22 -1.69
CA ALA A 280 52.55 19.58 -2.04
C ALA A 280 53.03 18.29 -1.31
N ASP A 281 52.70 17.15 -1.93
CA ASP A 281 53.74 16.34 -2.58
C ASP A 281 53.46 16.28 -4.09
N ARG A 282 54.49 16.50 -4.90
CA ARG A 282 54.41 17.06 -6.26
C ARG A 282 54.59 16.05 -7.41
N LEU A 283 53.80 16.31 -8.46
CA LEU A 283 54.08 16.43 -9.92
C LEU A 283 54.46 15.23 -10.85
N TYR A 284 53.50 14.96 -11.77
CA TYR A 284 53.54 14.84 -13.26
C TYR A 284 54.35 13.76 -14.01
N GLN A 285 53.64 13.04 -14.89
CA GLN A 285 54.02 12.91 -16.31
C GLN A 285 52.79 12.79 -17.23
N ARG A 286 52.90 13.36 -18.44
CA ARG A 286 51.84 13.60 -19.44
C ARG A 286 51.65 12.43 -20.41
N SER A 287 50.41 12.27 -20.90
CA SER A 287 49.99 11.76 -22.24
C SER A 287 50.39 10.31 -22.60
N ALA A 288 49.74 9.52 -23.46
CA ALA A 288 48.64 9.66 -24.42
C ALA A 288 47.95 8.28 -24.60
N HIS A 289 46.79 8.25 -25.26
CA HIS A 289 46.31 7.04 -25.95
C HIS A 289 47.07 6.85 -27.28
N ALA A 290 47.29 5.58 -27.65
CA ALA A 290 47.26 5.12 -29.03
C ALA A 290 46.51 3.78 -29.05
N GLU A 291 45.51 3.67 -29.93
CA GLU A 291 44.96 2.40 -30.35
C GLU A 291 45.98 1.66 -31.23
N GLY A 292 46.03 0.33 -31.13
CA GLY A 292 46.73 -0.47 -32.14
C GLY A 292 47.24 -1.83 -31.68
N GLY A 293 46.34 -2.77 -31.40
CA GLY A 293 46.53 -4.20 -31.71
C GLY A 293 47.41 -5.07 -30.80
N GLY A 294 46.83 -6.16 -30.30
CA GLY A 294 47.57 -7.36 -29.88
C GLY A 294 47.33 -7.83 -28.44
N ASP A 295 47.09 -9.13 -28.29
CA ASP A 295 46.64 -9.81 -27.07
C ASP A 295 47.64 -9.89 -25.90
N ALA A 296 47.04 -9.82 -24.70
CA ALA A 296 47.24 -10.63 -23.48
C ALA A 296 48.62 -10.81 -22.78
N ARG A 297 48.54 -10.46 -21.48
CA ARG A 297 48.90 -11.24 -20.27
C ARG A 297 50.16 -10.84 -19.46
N VAL A 298 49.98 -11.02 -18.15
CA VAL A 298 50.71 -10.53 -16.98
C VAL A 298 51.83 -11.48 -16.56
N GLU A 299 52.96 -10.95 -16.07
CA GLU A 299 53.70 -11.55 -14.96
C GLU A 299 54.17 -10.50 -13.96
N ASN A 300 53.96 -10.84 -12.69
CA ASN A 300 54.29 -10.07 -11.50
C ASN A 300 55.65 -10.57 -10.99
N GLN A 301 56.60 -9.69 -10.65
CA GLN A 301 57.84 -10.10 -9.99
C GLN A 301 58.15 -9.24 -8.75
N GLY A 302 58.34 -9.95 -7.63
CA GLY A 302 59.04 -9.53 -6.41
C GLY A 302 58.15 -8.81 -5.38
N GLY A 303 57.92 -9.30 -4.16
CA GLY A 303 58.54 -10.39 -3.41
C GLY A 303 58.76 -9.98 -1.95
N SER A 304 58.65 -10.96 -1.04
CA SER A 304 59.21 -11.03 0.32
C SER A 304 58.49 -10.28 1.47
N VAL A 305 58.27 -10.79 2.69
CA VAL A 305 58.50 -12.07 3.43
C VAL A 305 57.67 -11.99 4.75
N ALA A 306 57.17 -13.11 5.30
CA ALA A 306 56.40 -13.23 6.56
C ALA A 306 57.27 -13.65 7.79
N PRO A 307 56.82 -13.62 9.08
CA PRO A 307 55.98 -14.69 9.66
C PRO A 307 55.01 -14.28 10.84
N PRO A 308 54.19 -15.21 11.40
CA PRO A 308 52.92 -14.98 12.12
C PRO A 308 52.97 -15.30 13.64
N PRO A 309 51.81 -15.42 14.34
CA PRO A 309 51.68 -16.44 15.38
C PRO A 309 50.53 -17.44 15.17
N ALA A 310 50.69 -18.56 15.87
CA ALA A 310 50.16 -19.90 15.63
C ALA A 310 48.74 -20.19 16.18
N LYS A 311 48.06 -21.19 15.58
CA LYS A 311 47.83 -22.51 16.21
C LYS A 311 47.35 -23.61 15.23
N ALA A 312 48.08 -24.73 15.29
CA ALA A 312 47.77 -26.13 14.97
C ALA A 312 47.70 -26.66 13.50
N ARG A 313 48.82 -27.30 13.16
CA ARG A 313 49.26 -28.20 12.05
C ARG A 313 48.32 -29.35 11.61
N ARG A 314 48.51 -29.77 10.35
CA ARG A 314 49.03 -31.13 10.00
C ARG A 314 49.90 -31.08 8.73
N ILE A 315 50.99 -31.85 8.72
CA ILE A 315 52.01 -31.97 7.66
C ILE A 315 51.83 -33.34 6.98
N TYR A 316 52.06 -33.41 5.67
CA TYR A 316 52.52 -34.63 5.00
C TYR A 316 53.80 -34.33 4.22
N SER A 317 54.86 -35.11 4.46
CA SER A 317 56.11 -35.07 3.69
C SER A 317 56.16 -36.24 2.71
N GLY A 318 56.53 -35.96 1.47
CA GLY A 318 57.06 -36.96 0.54
C GLY A 318 58.25 -36.35 -0.18
N SER A 319 59.39 -37.05 -0.14
CA SER A 319 60.65 -36.68 -0.79
C SER A 319 60.87 -37.55 -2.02
N ALA A 320 61.40 -36.97 -3.10
CA ALA A 320 62.06 -37.71 -4.19
C ALA A 320 63.38 -37.00 -4.56
N HIS A 321 64.46 -37.77 -4.57
CA HIS A 321 65.78 -37.42 -5.10
C HIS A 321 65.95 -38.04 -6.48
N ALA A 322 66.65 -37.35 -7.39
CA ALA A 322 67.32 -37.97 -8.53
C ALA A 322 68.69 -37.28 -8.75
N GLU A 323 69.75 -38.05 -8.56
CA GLU A 323 71.08 -37.79 -9.10
C GLU A 323 71.12 -38.28 -10.56
N GLY A 324 71.76 -37.53 -11.45
CA GLY A 324 72.07 -37.98 -12.80
C GLY A 324 70.95 -37.85 -13.83
N GLY A 325 70.92 -36.71 -14.53
CA GLY A 325 70.55 -36.64 -15.96
C GLY A 325 69.14 -37.05 -16.41
N GLY A 326 68.14 -37.14 -15.52
CA GLY A 326 66.75 -37.38 -15.91
C GLY A 326 65.77 -36.54 -15.10
N ASN A 327 64.83 -35.87 -15.77
CA ASN A 327 63.69 -35.23 -15.10
C ASN A 327 62.72 -36.31 -14.62
N ALA A 328 62.68 -36.55 -13.31
CA ALA A 328 61.60 -37.27 -12.65
C ALA A 328 60.50 -36.26 -12.28
N THR A 329 59.38 -36.25 -13.01
CA THR A 329 58.21 -35.44 -12.66
C THR A 329 57.21 -36.31 -11.92
N VAL A 330 57.01 -36.04 -10.62
CA VAL A 330 55.82 -36.50 -9.89
C VAL A 330 54.66 -35.61 -10.34
N LEU A 331 53.69 -36.17 -11.05
CA LEU A 331 52.41 -35.50 -11.31
C LEU A 331 51.63 -35.41 -10.00
N ASN A 332 51.86 -34.32 -9.27
CA ASN A 332 50.92 -33.89 -8.25
C ASN A 332 49.70 -33.34 -9.00
N ASN A 333 48.72 -34.20 -9.29
CA ASN A 333 47.35 -33.75 -9.52
C ASN A 333 46.78 -33.27 -8.18
N ALA A 334 47.28 -32.14 -7.69
CA ALA A 334 46.54 -31.37 -6.71
C ALA A 334 45.28 -30.86 -7.44
N PRO A 335 44.06 -31.15 -6.96
CA PRO A 335 42.88 -30.51 -7.51
C PRO A 335 43.09 -29.00 -7.45
N GLN A 336 42.95 -28.32 -8.59
CA GLN A 336 43.05 -26.86 -8.63
C GLN A 336 42.09 -26.27 -7.59
N PRO A 337 42.47 -25.20 -6.87
CA PRO A 337 41.54 -24.51 -5.99
C PRO A 337 40.39 -24.01 -6.85
N VAL A 338 39.22 -24.65 -6.73
CA VAL A 338 37.98 -24.14 -7.32
C VAL A 338 37.79 -22.75 -6.69
N ALA A 339 37.79 -21.70 -7.51
CA ALA A 339 37.53 -20.35 -7.05
C ALA A 339 36.22 -20.38 -6.25
N ARG A 340 36.27 -19.99 -4.97
CA ARG A 340 35.05 -19.89 -4.15
C ARG A 340 34.16 -18.85 -4.81
N VAL A 341 33.05 -19.29 -5.39
CA VAL A 341 32.00 -18.40 -5.90
C VAL A 341 31.44 -17.65 -4.69
N GLU A 342 31.51 -16.32 -4.69
CA GLU A 342 30.93 -15.55 -3.59
C GLU A 342 29.41 -15.79 -3.53
N PRO A 343 28.83 -15.91 -2.33
CA PRO A 343 27.39 -16.09 -2.17
C PRO A 343 26.60 -14.98 -2.88
N ALA A 344 25.54 -15.35 -3.58
CA ALA A 344 24.64 -14.38 -4.21
C ALA A 344 23.88 -13.60 -3.14
N THR A 345 23.92 -12.27 -3.24
CA THR A 345 23.20 -11.39 -2.31
C THR A 345 21.73 -11.24 -2.72
N VAL A 346 20.83 -11.51 -1.77
CA VAL A 346 19.44 -11.04 -1.76
C VAL A 346 19.40 -9.77 -0.91
N LEU A 347 19.15 -8.64 -1.55
CA LEU A 347 18.91 -7.37 -0.87
C LEU A 347 17.41 -7.23 -0.64
N ALA A 348 16.97 -7.39 0.60
CA ALA A 348 15.59 -7.24 1.02
C ALA A 348 15.34 -5.85 1.60
N VAL A 349 14.52 -5.08 0.90
CA VAL A 349 14.21 -3.69 1.20
C VAL A 349 12.75 -3.62 1.63
N TYR A 350 12.53 -3.00 2.78
CA TYR A 350 11.20 -2.86 3.37
C TYR A 350 10.90 -1.39 3.60
N ALA A 351 9.67 -1.01 3.28
CA ALA A 351 9.13 0.30 3.61
C ALA A 351 8.02 0.15 4.63
N ALA A 352 7.99 0.99 5.65
CA ALA A 352 6.86 1.07 6.57
C ALA A 352 6.54 2.52 6.92
N PRO A 353 6.25 3.36 5.90
CA PRO A 353 5.97 4.76 6.11
C PRO A 353 4.80 4.92 7.09
N PRO A 354 4.88 5.88 8.04
CA PRO A 354 3.83 6.13 9.00
C PRO A 354 2.45 6.30 8.35
N GLY A 355 1.44 5.65 8.94
CA GLY A 355 0.06 5.68 8.44
C GLY A 355 -0.26 4.71 7.29
N SER A 356 0.71 3.90 6.85
CA SER A 356 0.45 2.80 5.91
C SER A 356 0.02 1.51 6.63
N ALA A 357 -0.65 0.61 5.92
CA ALA A 357 -1.02 -0.69 6.48
C ALA A 357 0.24 -1.50 6.86
N LEU A 358 0.19 -2.24 7.97
CA LEU A 358 1.34 -3.00 8.44
C LEU A 358 1.68 -4.11 7.44
N LEU A 359 2.88 -4.05 6.84
CA LEU A 359 3.40 -5.11 5.96
C LEU A 359 3.94 -6.32 6.73
N HIS A 360 4.05 -6.23 8.06
CA HIS A 360 4.67 -7.23 8.91
C HIS A 360 6.02 -7.73 8.37
N TRP A 361 6.86 -6.80 7.89
CA TRP A 361 8.10 -7.10 7.19
C TRP A 361 9.06 -7.98 8.00
N GLU A 362 9.00 -7.96 9.34
CA GLU A 362 9.79 -8.85 10.20
C GLU A 362 9.41 -10.33 10.01
N ARG A 363 8.16 -10.62 9.63
CA ARG A 363 7.72 -11.99 9.29
C ARG A 363 8.35 -12.43 7.97
N ASP A 364 8.44 -11.52 7.00
CA ASP A 364 9.09 -11.78 5.72
C ASP A 364 10.59 -12.02 5.89
N VAL A 365 11.31 -11.13 6.60
CA VAL A 365 12.72 -11.30 6.94
C VAL A 365 12.97 -12.66 7.59
N ARG A 366 12.10 -13.07 8.51
CA ARG A 366 12.21 -14.37 9.19
C ARG A 366 11.96 -15.54 8.24
N ALA A 367 11.03 -15.39 7.28
CA ALA A 367 10.75 -16.41 6.28
C ALA A 367 11.91 -16.56 5.29
N LEU A 368 12.45 -15.45 4.78
CA LEU A 368 13.64 -15.43 3.91
C LEU A 368 14.86 -16.01 4.62
N GLY A 369 15.09 -15.59 5.87
CA GLY A 369 16.17 -16.14 6.70
C GLY A 369 16.05 -17.67 6.86
N LYS A 370 14.85 -18.20 7.08
CA LYS A 370 14.62 -19.66 7.15
C LYS A 370 14.85 -20.36 5.81
N ALA A 371 14.41 -19.77 4.70
CA ALA A 371 14.58 -20.32 3.36
C ALA A 371 16.06 -20.39 2.94
N LEU A 372 16.86 -19.40 3.35
CA LEU A 372 18.26 -19.26 2.94
C LEU A 372 19.26 -19.87 3.94
N ALA A 373 18.90 -20.02 5.21
CA ALA A 373 19.78 -20.55 6.26
C ALA A 373 20.44 -21.91 5.93
N PRO A 374 19.80 -22.85 5.19
CA PRO A 374 20.46 -24.09 4.79
C PRO A 374 21.57 -23.92 3.73
N TYR A 375 21.71 -22.74 3.13
CA TYR A 375 22.55 -22.50 1.95
C TYR A 375 23.55 -21.32 2.13
N PRO A 376 24.33 -21.26 3.22
CA PRO A 376 25.16 -20.09 3.56
C PRO A 376 26.31 -19.83 2.58
N ASP A 377 26.81 -20.87 1.91
CA ASP A 377 27.88 -20.74 0.91
C ASP A 377 27.36 -20.24 -0.46
N ARG A 378 26.03 -20.17 -0.63
CA ARG A 378 25.40 -19.81 -1.90
C ARG A 378 24.60 -18.52 -1.85
N PHE A 379 24.00 -18.20 -0.70
CA PHE A 379 23.15 -17.03 -0.54
C PHE A 379 23.48 -16.26 0.74
N ARG A 380 23.44 -14.93 0.64
CA ARG A 380 23.43 -14.01 1.77
C ARG A 380 22.19 -13.13 1.70
N LEU A 381 21.57 -12.89 2.85
CA LEU A 381 20.46 -11.96 3.01
C LEU A 381 20.96 -10.66 3.65
N ASP A 382 20.88 -9.56 2.90
CA ASP A 382 21.13 -8.21 3.40
C ASP A 382 19.77 -7.48 3.51
N VAL A 383 19.48 -6.88 4.66
CA VAL A 383 18.17 -6.28 4.97
C VAL A 383 18.29 -4.78 5.18
N VAL A 384 17.43 -4.02 4.50
CA VAL A 384 17.29 -2.57 4.65
C VAL A 384 15.85 -2.28 5.09
N PRO A 385 15.59 -2.16 6.40
CA PRO A 385 14.27 -1.81 6.92
C PRO A 385 14.04 -0.30 6.83
N LEU A 386 12.77 0.11 6.79
CA LEU A 386 12.35 1.52 6.83
C LEU A 386 13.05 2.38 5.77
N ALA A 387 13.23 1.83 4.57
CA ALA A 387 14.14 2.37 3.57
C ALA A 387 13.56 3.62 2.90
N THR A 388 14.36 4.70 2.85
CA THR A 388 14.11 5.82 1.94
C THR A 388 14.61 5.49 0.52
N PRO A 389 14.17 6.20 -0.54
CA PRO A 389 14.75 6.04 -1.88
C PRO A 389 16.27 6.20 -1.93
N GLU A 390 16.86 7.09 -1.12
CA GLU A 390 18.31 7.25 -1.02
C GLU A 390 18.96 6.00 -0.40
N ASP A 391 18.32 5.39 0.60
CA ASP A 391 18.81 4.13 1.18
C ASP A 391 18.77 2.99 0.17
N VAL A 392 17.71 2.89 -0.65
CA VAL A 392 17.61 1.91 -1.74
C VAL A 392 18.75 2.12 -2.75
N GLN A 393 18.94 3.36 -3.22
CA GLN A 393 20.01 3.67 -4.16
C GLN A 393 21.40 3.36 -3.58
N ARG A 394 21.66 3.77 -2.34
CA ARG A 394 22.92 3.51 -1.65
C ARG A 394 23.18 2.02 -1.48
N ALA A 395 22.16 1.25 -1.09
CA ALA A 395 22.26 -0.17 -0.90
C ALA A 395 22.53 -0.92 -2.22
N LEU A 396 21.90 -0.51 -3.34
CA LEU A 396 22.19 -1.08 -4.66
C LEU A 396 23.65 -0.89 -5.08
N VAL A 397 24.21 0.29 -4.83
CA VAL A 397 25.62 0.60 -5.11
C VAL A 397 26.57 -0.20 -4.20
N GLN A 398 26.24 -0.30 -2.91
CA GLN A 398 27.09 -0.92 -1.91
C GLN A 398 27.10 -2.46 -2.00
N PHE A 399 25.91 -3.07 -2.06
CA PHE A 399 25.77 -4.53 -1.94
C PHE A 399 25.83 -5.25 -3.28
N ARG A 400 25.66 -4.53 -4.40
CA ARG A 400 25.61 -5.07 -5.78
C ARG A 400 24.82 -6.38 -5.85
N PRO A 401 23.54 -6.37 -5.44
CA PRO A 401 22.81 -7.61 -5.24
C PRO A 401 22.54 -8.34 -6.56
N ARG A 402 22.44 -9.66 -6.46
CA ARG A 402 21.96 -10.49 -7.57
C ARG A 402 20.43 -10.56 -7.59
N TYR A 403 19.80 -10.33 -6.44
CA TYR A 403 18.36 -10.30 -6.29
C TYR A 403 17.95 -9.10 -5.44
N LEU A 404 17.02 -8.29 -5.95
CA LEU A 404 16.41 -7.20 -5.21
C LEU A 404 14.99 -7.63 -4.80
N HIS A 405 14.72 -7.72 -3.51
CA HIS A 405 13.38 -7.94 -2.97
C HIS A 405 12.87 -6.64 -2.38
N LEU A 406 11.86 -6.04 -3.00
CA LEU A 406 11.20 -4.83 -2.52
C LEU A 406 9.83 -5.24 -1.98
N PHE A 407 9.64 -5.12 -0.67
CA PHE A 407 8.35 -5.35 -0.02
C PHE A 407 7.84 -4.01 0.51
N ALA A 408 6.91 -3.45 -0.24
CA ALA A 408 6.43 -2.10 -0.03
C ALA A 408 4.95 -2.02 -0.43
N HIS A 409 4.30 -0.92 -0.05
CA HIS A 409 3.02 -0.58 -0.66
C HIS A 409 3.23 -0.16 -2.10
N GLY A 410 2.34 -0.61 -3.00
CA GLY A 410 2.40 -0.27 -4.41
C GLY A 410 1.22 0.59 -4.83
N ALA A 411 1.45 1.38 -5.87
CA ALA A 411 0.47 2.16 -6.58
C ALA A 411 0.70 2.01 -8.09
N VAL A 412 -0.22 2.52 -8.89
CA VAL A 412 -0.14 2.43 -10.36
C VAL A 412 1.11 3.13 -10.94
N ASP A 413 1.66 4.11 -10.23
CA ASP A 413 2.77 4.95 -10.70
C ASP A 413 4.04 4.83 -9.85
N GLY A 414 4.11 3.90 -8.90
CA GLY A 414 5.33 3.65 -8.13
C GLY A 414 5.12 2.80 -6.87
N ILE A 415 6.19 2.63 -6.10
CA ILE A 415 6.13 2.06 -4.75
C ILE A 415 6.32 3.14 -3.70
N LEU A 416 5.72 2.96 -2.53
CA LEU A 416 5.87 3.88 -1.41
C LEU A 416 7.00 3.41 -0.50
N LEU A 417 8.00 4.28 -0.34
CA LEU A 417 9.15 4.13 0.55
C LEU A 417 9.02 5.06 1.75
N ASP A 418 9.91 4.96 2.73
CA ASP A 418 10.00 5.91 3.83
C ASP A 418 10.58 7.25 3.34
N ASP A 419 10.32 8.34 4.07
CA ASP A 419 10.83 9.69 3.77
C ASP A 419 11.89 10.17 4.77
N GLY A 420 12.28 9.33 5.74
CA GLY A 420 13.32 9.62 6.73
C GLY A 420 12.93 10.58 7.86
N GLU A 421 11.79 11.27 7.75
CA GLU A 421 11.34 12.28 8.73
C GLU A 421 9.98 11.95 9.39
N GLY A 422 9.47 10.74 9.17
CA GLY A 422 8.24 10.25 9.79
C GLY A 422 6.95 10.78 9.12
N GLY A 423 7.03 11.19 7.85
CA GLY A 423 5.92 11.71 7.08
C GLY A 423 5.12 10.64 6.34
N ARG A 424 4.49 11.00 5.22
CA ARG A 424 3.54 10.15 4.46
C ARG A 424 4.21 9.06 3.61
N GLY A 425 5.54 8.95 3.68
CA GLY A 425 6.33 8.14 2.78
C GLY A 425 6.58 8.84 1.44
N TRP A 426 7.65 8.40 0.77
CA TRP A 426 8.07 8.93 -0.51
C TRP A 426 7.75 7.94 -1.63
N LYS A 427 6.99 8.37 -2.64
CA LYS A 427 6.62 7.52 -3.75
C LYS A 427 7.75 7.46 -4.78
N LEU A 428 8.41 6.31 -4.89
CA LEU A 428 9.41 6.01 -5.90
C LEU A 428 8.73 5.62 -7.22
N PRO A 429 8.82 6.47 -8.27
CA PRO A 429 8.18 6.16 -9.55
C PRO A 429 8.85 4.95 -10.22
N TYR A 430 8.06 4.11 -10.87
CA TYR A 430 8.60 2.93 -11.59
C TYR A 430 9.69 3.28 -12.63
N PRO A 431 9.59 4.38 -13.42
CA PRO A 431 10.67 4.77 -14.33
C PRO A 431 12.00 5.02 -13.61
N LEU A 432 11.96 5.65 -12.42
CA LEU A 432 13.15 5.94 -11.63
C LEU A 432 13.69 4.69 -10.93
N LEU A 433 12.82 3.81 -10.43
CA LEU A 433 13.24 2.50 -9.94
C LEU A 433 13.94 1.69 -11.05
N ALA A 434 13.41 1.72 -12.27
CA ALA A 434 14.03 1.07 -13.41
C ALA A 434 15.39 1.70 -13.77
N GLU A 435 15.56 3.02 -13.65
CA GLU A 435 16.87 3.68 -13.77
C GLU A 435 17.87 3.13 -12.75
N MET A 436 17.47 3.00 -11.48
CA MET A 436 18.31 2.42 -10.43
C MET A 436 18.72 0.96 -10.75
N VAL A 437 17.76 0.17 -11.25
CA VAL A 437 18.00 -1.22 -11.64
C VAL A 437 18.95 -1.33 -12.84
N ARG A 438 18.76 -0.49 -13.88
CA ARG A 438 19.68 -0.43 -15.04
C ARG A 438 21.08 0.00 -14.65
N ALA A 439 21.21 0.84 -13.63
CA ALA A 439 22.51 1.27 -13.07
C ALA A 439 23.18 0.21 -12.18
N THR A 440 22.51 -0.92 -11.91
CA THR A 440 23.00 -1.99 -11.02
C THR A 440 23.33 -3.27 -11.82
N PRO A 441 24.57 -3.42 -12.33
CA PRO A 441 24.95 -4.58 -13.11
C PRO A 441 24.95 -5.86 -12.26
N GLY A 442 24.54 -6.99 -12.86
CA GLY A 442 24.53 -8.30 -12.21
C GLY A 442 23.22 -8.67 -11.52
N LEU A 443 22.21 -7.77 -11.52
CA LEU A 443 20.86 -8.11 -11.11
C LEU A 443 20.27 -9.19 -12.02
N ARG A 444 19.89 -10.31 -11.41
CA ARG A 444 19.22 -11.42 -12.09
C ARG A 444 17.71 -11.28 -12.05
N CYS A 445 17.18 -10.82 -10.91
CA CYS A 445 15.75 -10.65 -10.72
C CYS A 445 15.44 -9.56 -9.68
N VAL A 446 14.39 -8.80 -9.96
CA VAL A 446 13.74 -7.88 -9.03
C VAL A 446 12.38 -8.47 -8.67
N LEU A 447 12.18 -8.78 -7.39
CA LEU A 447 10.91 -9.21 -6.83
C LEU A 447 10.27 -8.01 -6.14
N LEU A 448 9.24 -7.47 -6.78
CA LEU A 448 8.48 -6.32 -6.33
C LEU A 448 7.17 -6.79 -5.68
N SER A 449 7.24 -7.04 -4.38
CA SER A 449 6.10 -7.43 -3.54
C SER A 449 5.34 -6.18 -3.12
N ALA A 450 4.70 -5.55 -4.10
CA ALA A 450 3.91 -4.34 -3.94
C ALA A 450 2.66 -4.41 -4.80
N CYS A 451 1.49 -4.06 -4.25
CA CYS A 451 0.22 -4.14 -4.97
C CYS A 451 0.25 -3.32 -6.27
N ASP A 452 -0.38 -3.83 -7.33
CA ASP A 452 -0.42 -3.16 -8.65
C ASP A 452 0.96 -2.88 -9.27
N SER A 453 2.03 -3.52 -8.79
CA SER A 453 3.37 -3.33 -9.35
C SER A 453 3.55 -3.86 -10.76
N ALA A 454 2.59 -4.59 -11.32
CA ALA A 454 2.60 -4.98 -12.73
C ALA A 454 2.63 -3.76 -13.68
N TYR A 455 2.23 -2.57 -13.24
CA TYR A 455 2.42 -1.32 -14.01
C TYR A 455 3.90 -1.00 -14.27
N ALA A 456 4.82 -1.49 -13.43
CA ALA A 456 6.25 -1.39 -13.68
C ALA A 456 6.70 -2.18 -14.91
N ALA A 457 5.91 -3.16 -15.38
CA ALA A 457 6.24 -4.01 -16.51
C ALA A 457 5.95 -3.36 -17.88
N SER A 458 5.85 -2.03 -17.95
CA SER A 458 5.55 -1.30 -19.20
C SER A 458 6.58 -1.48 -20.31
N ALA A 459 7.87 -1.67 -19.96
CA ALA A 459 8.90 -2.05 -20.93
C ALA A 459 9.62 -3.35 -20.54
N THR A 460 9.35 -4.40 -21.32
CA THR A 460 9.93 -5.75 -21.17
C THR A 460 10.64 -6.18 -22.44
N GLY A 461 11.65 -7.04 -22.30
CA GLY A 461 12.44 -7.57 -23.40
C GLY A 461 12.79 -9.04 -23.17
N SER A 462 13.91 -9.51 -23.74
CA SER A 462 14.46 -10.83 -23.44
C SER A 462 15.61 -10.74 -22.43
N GLY A 463 15.74 -11.76 -21.57
CA GLY A 463 16.88 -11.92 -20.67
C GLY A 463 16.72 -11.28 -19.28
N GLU A 464 17.83 -11.00 -18.62
CA GLU A 464 17.90 -10.44 -17.27
C GLU A 464 17.98 -8.90 -17.28
N PRO A 465 17.55 -8.22 -16.20
CA PRO A 465 16.88 -8.78 -15.03
C PRO A 465 15.43 -9.17 -15.32
N TYR A 466 14.98 -10.24 -14.66
CA TYR A 466 13.55 -10.55 -14.58
C TYR A 466 12.87 -9.63 -13.57
N LEU A 467 11.62 -9.25 -13.84
CA LEU A 467 10.74 -8.59 -12.88
C LEU A 467 9.65 -9.58 -12.46
N ILE A 468 9.55 -9.82 -11.16
CA ILE A 468 8.36 -10.40 -10.55
C ILE A 468 7.58 -9.26 -9.92
N ALA A 469 6.32 -9.09 -10.32
CA ALA A 469 5.45 -8.01 -9.88
C ALA A 469 4.06 -8.54 -9.57
N MET A 470 3.20 -7.71 -8.98
CA MET A 470 1.85 -8.09 -8.57
C MET A 470 0.83 -7.41 -9.48
N ARG A 471 -0.05 -8.20 -10.11
CA ARG A 471 -1.11 -7.70 -11.01
C ARG A 471 -2.19 -6.88 -10.29
N GLY A 472 -2.26 -7.01 -8.98
CA GLY A 472 -3.26 -6.37 -8.14
C GLY A 472 -2.85 -6.45 -6.68
N GLN A 473 -3.84 -6.40 -5.78
CA GLN A 473 -3.63 -6.60 -4.35
C GLN A 473 -3.14 -8.03 -4.07
N VAL A 474 -2.13 -8.17 -3.21
CA VAL A 474 -1.62 -9.45 -2.71
C VAL A 474 -1.64 -9.41 -1.19
N SER A 475 -2.12 -10.46 -0.53
CA SER A 475 -2.07 -10.51 0.94
C SER A 475 -0.63 -10.61 1.43
N VAL A 476 -0.36 -10.10 2.64
CA VAL A 476 0.96 -10.21 3.29
C VAL A 476 1.38 -11.68 3.41
N ASP A 477 0.46 -12.57 3.78
CA ASP A 477 0.75 -14.00 3.90
C ASP A 477 1.09 -14.64 2.55
N ALA A 478 0.41 -14.25 1.46
CA ALA A 478 0.72 -14.70 0.11
C ALA A 478 2.09 -14.22 -0.36
N ALA A 479 2.41 -12.93 -0.16
CA ALA A 479 3.69 -12.35 -0.55
C ALA A 479 4.86 -13.04 0.18
N ILE A 480 4.75 -13.24 1.49
CA ILE A 480 5.75 -13.96 2.31
C ILE A 480 5.89 -15.41 1.86
N ALA A 481 4.77 -16.12 1.65
CA ALA A 481 4.80 -17.52 1.23
C ALA A 481 5.43 -17.65 -0.17
N PHE A 482 5.08 -16.77 -1.09
CA PHE A 482 5.66 -16.72 -2.43
C PHE A 482 7.16 -16.49 -2.37
N ALA A 483 7.61 -15.43 -1.68
CA ALA A 483 9.02 -15.08 -1.57
C ALA A 483 9.83 -16.21 -0.94
N GLY A 484 9.32 -16.82 0.13
CA GLY A 484 9.93 -17.99 0.77
C GLY A 484 10.14 -19.16 -0.21
N GLY A 485 9.10 -19.58 -0.93
CA GLY A 485 9.19 -20.67 -1.90
C GLY A 485 10.10 -20.35 -3.10
N PHE A 486 10.06 -19.10 -3.57
CA PHE A 486 10.90 -18.61 -4.66
C PHE A 486 12.39 -18.65 -4.30
N TYR A 487 12.77 -18.05 -3.17
CA TYR A 487 14.18 -18.00 -2.76
C TYR A 487 14.72 -19.34 -2.30
N GLU A 488 13.90 -20.18 -1.64
CA GLU A 488 14.28 -21.56 -1.30
C GLU A 488 14.61 -22.37 -2.56
N ALA A 489 13.82 -22.25 -3.62
CA ALA A 489 14.06 -22.95 -4.89
C ALA A 489 15.35 -22.47 -5.61
N LEU A 490 15.65 -21.17 -5.55
CA LEU A 490 16.91 -20.62 -6.06
C LEU A 490 18.11 -21.10 -5.22
N ALA A 491 17.96 -21.13 -3.91
CA ALA A 491 19.02 -21.53 -2.99
C ALA A 491 19.31 -23.03 -3.02
N ALA A 492 18.31 -23.85 -3.37
CA ALA A 492 18.45 -25.29 -3.45
C ALA A 492 19.36 -25.78 -4.61
N ARG A 493 19.43 -25.08 -5.76
CA ARG A 493 20.26 -25.52 -6.90
C ARG A 493 20.99 -24.39 -7.65
N GLU A 494 22.23 -24.68 -8.06
CA GLU A 494 23.12 -23.92 -8.97
C GLU A 494 22.40 -23.00 -9.97
N ASP A 495 21.61 -23.71 -10.75
CA ASP A 495 21.24 -23.45 -12.12
C ASP A 495 19.73 -23.25 -12.26
N THR A 496 18.99 -23.15 -11.15
CA THR A 496 17.53 -22.96 -11.16
C THR A 496 17.16 -21.74 -12.02
N PRO A 497 16.44 -21.94 -13.14
CA PRO A 497 15.92 -20.82 -13.93
C PRO A 497 14.93 -19.99 -13.12
N ILE A 498 14.83 -18.69 -13.39
CA ILE A 498 13.90 -17.80 -12.66
C ILE A 498 12.46 -18.28 -12.79
N GLU A 499 12.06 -18.78 -13.97
CA GLU A 499 10.74 -19.32 -14.24
C GLU A 499 10.42 -20.54 -13.35
N ALA A 500 11.41 -21.41 -13.12
CA ALA A 500 11.25 -22.59 -12.28
C ALA A 500 11.13 -22.19 -10.80
N ALA A 501 11.93 -21.22 -10.35
CA ALA A 501 11.80 -20.67 -9.00
C ALA A 501 10.47 -19.95 -8.81
N PHE A 502 10.01 -19.19 -9.81
CA PHE A 502 8.70 -18.52 -9.81
C PHE A 502 7.57 -19.54 -9.64
N ALA A 503 7.62 -20.65 -10.36
CA ALA A 503 6.65 -21.74 -10.21
C ALA A 503 6.63 -22.33 -8.78
N GLN A 504 7.80 -22.49 -8.13
CA GLN A 504 7.87 -22.94 -6.74
C GLN A 504 7.31 -21.90 -5.75
N GLY A 505 7.56 -20.61 -6.00
CA GLY A 505 6.91 -19.52 -5.27
C GLY A 505 5.38 -19.60 -5.35
N LEU A 506 4.84 -19.81 -6.56
CA LEU A 506 3.38 -19.98 -6.74
C LEU A 506 2.83 -21.20 -6.02
N ILE A 507 3.54 -22.33 -6.01
CA ILE A 507 3.14 -23.53 -5.25
C ILE A 507 3.06 -23.21 -3.75
N ARG A 508 4.09 -22.56 -3.20
CA ARG A 508 4.12 -22.21 -1.78
C ARG A 508 3.04 -21.21 -1.42
N LEU A 509 2.80 -20.21 -2.27
CA LEU A 509 1.68 -19.28 -2.14
C LEU A 509 0.36 -20.05 -2.11
N LYS A 510 0.10 -20.95 -3.08
CA LYS A 510 -1.16 -21.72 -3.18
C LYS A 510 -1.48 -22.54 -1.94
N LEU A 511 -0.46 -23.03 -1.23
CA LEU A 511 -0.64 -23.78 0.02
C LEU A 511 -1.14 -22.91 1.18
N ILE A 512 -0.86 -21.61 1.16
CA ILE A 512 -1.14 -20.68 2.27
C ILE A 512 -2.31 -19.76 1.94
N ALA A 513 -2.34 -19.21 0.72
CA ALA A 513 -3.26 -18.19 0.27
C ALA A 513 -3.73 -18.46 -1.18
N PRO A 514 -4.48 -19.54 -1.44
CA PRO A 514 -4.82 -20.00 -2.79
C PRO A 514 -5.56 -18.97 -3.66
N LEU A 515 -6.26 -18.01 -3.04
CA LEU A 515 -6.99 -16.96 -3.75
C LEU A 515 -6.06 -15.94 -4.42
N ASP A 516 -4.82 -15.80 -3.95
CA ASP A 516 -3.84 -14.85 -4.48
C ASP A 516 -2.95 -15.45 -5.57
N ALA A 517 -3.22 -16.68 -6.00
CA ALA A 517 -2.32 -17.46 -6.84
C ALA A 517 -2.08 -16.91 -8.24
N GLU A 518 -3.00 -16.11 -8.75
CA GLU A 518 -2.91 -15.47 -10.07
C GLU A 518 -2.33 -14.05 -9.98
N VAL A 519 -2.00 -13.57 -8.77
CA VAL A 519 -1.54 -12.19 -8.56
C VAL A 519 -0.08 -11.99 -9.00
N PRO A 520 0.89 -12.87 -8.67
CA PRO A 520 2.25 -12.70 -9.16
C PRO A 520 2.33 -12.86 -10.68
N LEU A 521 3.03 -11.93 -11.32
CA LEU A 521 3.38 -11.89 -12.73
C LEU A 521 4.90 -11.99 -12.84
N LEU A 522 5.38 -12.76 -13.83
CA LEU A 522 6.78 -12.77 -14.24
C LEU A 522 6.93 -12.08 -15.59
N ALA A 523 7.89 -11.15 -15.69
CA ALA A 523 8.29 -10.47 -16.90
C ALA A 523 9.81 -10.59 -17.10
N ALA A 524 10.26 -10.85 -18.33
CA ALA A 524 11.67 -10.92 -18.67
C ALA A 524 12.20 -9.59 -19.22
N GLY A 525 13.52 -9.40 -19.15
CA GLY A 525 14.24 -8.28 -19.75
C GLY A 525 13.72 -6.92 -19.32
N TRP A 526 13.41 -6.76 -18.03
CA TRP A 526 12.76 -5.56 -17.53
C TRP A 526 13.70 -4.36 -17.64
N ARG A 527 13.22 -3.31 -18.31
CA ARG A 527 13.98 -2.07 -18.55
C ARG A 527 13.23 -0.81 -18.14
N GLY A 528 12.05 -0.90 -17.51
CA GLY A 528 11.23 0.24 -17.08
C GLY A 528 10.18 0.64 -18.09
#